data_AF-A0A6I7N0T3-F1
#
_entry.id   AF-A0A6I7N0T3-F1
#
_cell.length_a   1.000
_cell.length_b   1.000
_cell.length_c   1.000
_cell.angle_alpha   90.00
_cell.angle_beta   90.00
_cell.angle_gamma   90.00
#
_symmetry.space_group_name_H-M   'P 1'
#
loop_
_entity.id
_entity.type
_entity.pdbx_description
1 polymer ?
#
loop_
_entity_poly.entity_id
_entity_poly.type
_entity_poly.pdbx_seq_one_letter_code
_entity_poly.pdbx_strand_id
1 'polypeptide(L)'
;DGYIFDYDTSKKKKGGDEEATVEIAGTWEYVSDTPAGSSNGKMEIKKEGERYTGTITYDNPAGSGKASSEMKDINISGNYLTFSFDVSAGGMAIDVAVSGDILGEEFSGNMSLGDFGSYPLNATKSPNRQ
;
A
#
# COMPACT_ATOMS: atom_id res chain seq x y z
N ASP A 1 47.59 -6.68 -3.32
CA ASP A 1 46.46 -6.13 -4.08
C ASP A 1 45.25 -6.99 -3.75
N GLY A 2 44.25 -6.43 -3.09
CA GLY A 2 43.19 -7.22 -2.46
C GLY A 2 42.23 -6.32 -1.68
N TYR A 3 41.23 -5.79 -2.38
CA TYR A 3 40.11 -5.11 -1.76
C TYR A 3 39.23 -6.13 -1.05
N ILE A 4 39.24 -6.09 0.27
CA ILE A 4 38.24 -6.75 1.12
C ILE A 4 37.07 -5.78 1.21
N PHE A 5 35.94 -6.15 0.61
CA PHE A 5 34.65 -5.53 0.90
C PHE A 5 34.10 -6.22 2.15
N ASP A 6 34.38 -5.61 3.29
CA ASP A 6 33.77 -5.96 4.57
C ASP A 6 32.31 -5.48 4.52
N TYR A 7 31.37 -6.42 4.39
CA TYR A 7 29.94 -6.14 4.43
C TYR A 7 29.48 -6.25 5.89
N ASP A 8 29.84 -5.25 6.71
CA ASP A 8 29.09 -4.90 7.91
C ASP A 8 28.69 -3.43 7.83
N THR A 9 27.45 -3.20 7.43
CA THR A 9 26.72 -1.96 7.70
C THR A 9 25.45 -2.27 8.44
N SER A 10 25.62 -2.82 9.64
CA SER A 10 24.73 -2.55 10.77
C SER A 10 24.87 -1.06 11.17
N LYS A 11 24.41 -0.16 10.29
CA LYS A 11 24.20 1.26 10.58
C LYS A 11 22.89 1.71 9.94
N LYS A 12 21.82 1.55 10.73
CA LYS A 12 20.87 2.65 10.91
C LYS A 12 21.67 3.94 11.03
N LYS A 13 21.62 4.82 10.02
CA LYS A 13 21.53 6.28 10.16
C LYS A 13 21.62 7.00 8.82
N LYS A 14 20.80 8.04 8.75
CA LYS A 14 20.79 9.19 7.82
C LYS A 14 20.22 8.87 6.44
N GLY A 15 19.33 9.68 5.90
CA GLY A 15 18.75 10.96 6.27
C GLY A 15 17.69 11.18 5.18
N GLY A 16 16.50 11.69 5.49
CA GLY A 16 16.39 13.03 6.02
C GLY A 16 16.23 13.94 4.82
N ASP A 17 15.02 13.98 4.30
CA ASP A 17 14.51 15.16 3.66
C ASP A 17 13.14 15.40 4.29
N GLU A 18 12.93 16.65 4.67
CA GLU A 18 11.61 17.26 4.81
C GLU A 18 10.96 17.23 3.41
N GLU A 19 10.72 16.03 2.92
CA GLU A 19 10.28 15.74 1.57
C GLU A 19 8.77 15.88 1.65
N ALA A 20 8.30 17.10 1.35
CA ALA A 20 6.92 17.56 1.29
C ALA A 20 5.94 16.45 1.68
N THR A 21 5.63 16.34 2.98
CA THR A 21 4.84 15.23 3.50
C THR A 21 3.50 15.25 2.78
N VAL A 22 3.37 14.47 1.71
CA VAL A 22 2.07 14.19 1.13
C VAL A 22 1.29 13.57 2.26
N GLU A 23 0.22 14.26 2.66
CA GLU A 23 -0.58 13.83 3.78
C GLU A 23 -1.41 12.63 3.32
N ILE A 24 -0.80 11.45 3.35
CA ILE A 24 -1.46 10.20 3.01
C ILE A 24 -2.33 9.67 4.14
N ALA A 25 -2.12 10.19 5.36
CA ALA A 25 -2.91 9.82 6.50
C ALA A 25 -4.37 10.21 6.24
N GLY A 26 -5.28 9.26 6.45
CA GLY A 26 -6.69 9.44 6.14
C GLY A 26 -7.33 8.16 5.62
N THR A 27 -8.61 8.32 5.26
CA THR A 27 -9.36 7.29 4.56
C THR A 27 -9.27 7.52 3.06
N TRP A 28 -9.01 6.45 2.31
CA TRP A 28 -9.02 6.44 0.86
C TRP A 28 -10.00 5.38 0.38
N GLU A 29 -10.87 5.74 -0.55
CA GLU A 29 -11.72 4.80 -1.26
C GLU A 29 -11.03 4.44 -2.56
N TYR A 30 -10.78 3.15 -2.77
CA TYR A 30 -10.16 2.67 -4.00
C TYR A 30 -11.13 1.82 -4.81
N VAL A 31 -10.87 1.82 -6.11
CA VAL A 31 -11.50 0.99 -7.11
C VAL A 31 -10.38 0.26 -7.85
N SER A 32 -10.54 -1.05 -7.94
CA SER A 32 -9.64 -1.92 -8.67
C SER A 32 -10.41 -2.65 -9.77
N ASP A 33 -9.93 -2.58 -10.99
CA ASP A 33 -10.51 -3.27 -12.14
C ASP A 33 -9.71 -4.54 -12.43
N THR A 34 -10.33 -5.69 -12.18
CA THR A 34 -9.73 -7.00 -12.44
C THR A 34 -10.53 -7.77 -13.49
N PRO A 35 -9.97 -8.83 -14.10
CA PRO A 35 -10.71 -9.73 -14.99
C PRO A 35 -11.91 -10.40 -14.31
N ALA A 36 -11.92 -10.51 -12.98
CA ALA A 36 -13.05 -11.02 -12.22
C ALA A 36 -14.19 -9.99 -12.06
N GLY A 37 -13.90 -8.71 -12.28
CA GLY A 37 -14.82 -7.58 -12.13
C GLY A 37 -14.16 -6.36 -11.49
N SER A 38 -14.93 -5.27 -11.44
CA SER A 38 -14.58 -4.06 -10.69
C SER A 38 -14.95 -4.24 -9.21
N SER A 39 -13.97 -4.09 -8.34
CA SER A 39 -14.13 -4.16 -6.89
C SER A 39 -13.81 -2.82 -6.26
N ASN A 40 -14.49 -2.50 -5.16
CA ASN A 40 -14.26 -1.27 -4.40
C ASN A 40 -13.99 -1.56 -2.93
N GLY A 41 -13.04 -0.81 -2.38
CA GLY A 41 -12.58 -0.99 -1.01
C GLY A 41 -12.18 0.32 -0.37
N LYS A 42 -11.86 0.23 0.92
CA LYS A 42 -11.43 1.36 1.73
C LYS A 42 -10.08 1.05 2.35
N MET A 43 -9.16 2.00 2.24
CA MET A 43 -7.87 2.04 2.89
C MET A 43 -7.89 3.09 3.99
N GLU A 44 -7.44 2.74 5.18
CA GLU A 44 -7.27 3.68 6.29
C GLU A 44 -5.81 3.71 6.67
N ILE A 45 -5.15 4.86 6.47
CA ILE A 45 -3.74 5.04 6.73
C ILE A 45 -3.57 6.00 7.89
N LYS A 46 -2.75 5.61 8.87
CA LYS A 46 -2.44 6.36 10.09
C LYS A 46 -0.94 6.51 10.23
N LYS A 47 -0.51 7.68 10.69
CA LYS A 47 0.90 7.96 10.99
C LYS A 47 1.12 7.78 12.49
N GLU A 48 1.89 6.76 12.85
CA GLU A 48 2.27 6.43 14.22
C GLU A 48 3.73 6.87 14.45
N GLY A 49 3.90 8.13 14.87
CA GLY A 49 5.21 8.74 15.06
C GLY A 49 5.99 8.88 13.75
N GLU A 50 7.02 8.05 13.56
CA GLU A 50 7.87 8.02 12.36
C GLU A 50 7.47 6.92 11.36
N ARG A 51 6.47 6.08 11.68
CA ARG A 51 6.02 4.97 10.81
C ARG A 51 4.60 5.20 10.34
N TYR A 52 4.26 4.58 9.21
CA TYR A 52 2.88 4.49 8.75
C TYR A 52 2.33 3.11 9.08
N THR A 53 1.07 3.08 9.47
CA THR A 53 0.27 1.87 9.66
C THR A 53 -1.00 2.04 8.86
N GLY A 54 -1.60 0.95 8.40
CA GLY A 54 -2.88 1.06 7.74
C GLY A 54 -3.62 -0.25 7.66
N THR A 55 -4.91 -0.14 7.39
CA THR A 55 -5.78 -1.28 7.11
C THR A 55 -6.44 -1.07 5.76
N ILE A 56 -6.61 -2.16 5.03
CA ILE A 56 -7.30 -2.17 3.75
C ILE A 56 -8.47 -3.14 3.82
N THR A 57 -9.59 -2.73 3.24
CA THR A 57 -10.78 -3.55 3.08
C THR A 57 -10.98 -3.88 1.60
N TYR A 58 -11.29 -5.12 1.29
CA TYR A 58 -11.46 -5.64 -0.06
C TYR A 58 -12.64 -6.63 -0.11
N ASP A 59 -13.17 -6.90 -1.29
CA ASP A 59 -14.19 -7.93 -1.46
C ASP A 59 -13.59 -9.30 -1.13
N ASN A 60 -14.28 -10.07 -0.28
CA ASN A 60 -13.75 -11.34 0.20
C ASN A 60 -13.83 -12.40 -0.91
N PRO A 61 -12.70 -12.87 -1.48
CA PRO A 61 -12.74 -13.89 -2.53
C PRO A 61 -13.17 -15.27 -2.00
N ALA A 62 -13.15 -15.50 -0.68
CA ALA A 62 -13.51 -16.77 -0.06
C ALA A 62 -15.02 -16.94 0.23
N GLY A 63 -15.85 -15.91 -0.01
CA GLY A 63 -17.27 -15.97 0.31
C GLY A 63 -18.01 -14.65 0.06
N SER A 64 -19.04 -14.38 0.85
CA SER A 64 -19.83 -13.15 0.74
C SER A 64 -19.33 -12.08 1.72
N GLY A 65 -19.28 -10.82 1.29
CA GLY A 65 -18.95 -9.67 2.12
C GLY A 65 -17.56 -9.08 1.86
N LYS A 66 -17.11 -8.20 2.77
CA LYS A 66 -15.79 -7.57 2.70
C LYS A 66 -14.86 -8.17 3.75
N ALA A 67 -13.61 -8.39 3.38
CA ALA A 67 -12.54 -8.75 4.28
C ALA A 67 -11.64 -7.53 4.53
N SER A 68 -10.83 -7.59 5.58
CA SER A 68 -9.85 -6.56 5.90
C SER A 68 -8.50 -7.18 6.18
N SER A 69 -7.43 -6.50 5.80
CA SER A 69 -6.05 -6.88 6.11
C SER A 69 -5.23 -5.68 6.54
N GLU A 70 -4.16 -5.95 7.27
CA GLU A 70 -3.20 -4.92 7.66
C GLU A 70 -2.22 -4.68 6.51
N MET A 71 -1.95 -3.40 6.26
CA MET A 71 -0.93 -2.98 5.33
C MET A 71 0.45 -3.20 5.94
N LYS A 72 1.35 -3.76 5.13
CA LYS A 72 2.74 -4.09 5.44
C LYS A 72 3.66 -3.29 4.53
N ASP A 73 4.90 -3.11 4.98
CA ASP A 73 5.96 -2.45 4.22
C ASP A 73 5.55 -1.11 3.58
N ILE A 74 4.75 -0.32 4.30
CA ILE A 74 4.32 1.01 3.83
C ILE A 74 5.55 1.91 3.75
N ASN A 75 5.90 2.29 2.52
CA ASN A 75 6.99 3.18 2.21
C ASN A 75 6.51 4.32 1.31
N ILE A 76 6.94 5.53 1.63
CA ILE A 76 6.61 6.75 0.89
C ILE A 76 7.91 7.40 0.46
N SER A 77 8.00 7.77 -0.80
CA SER A 77 9.13 8.50 -1.37
C SER A 77 8.56 9.63 -2.23
N GLY A 78 8.61 10.84 -1.71
CA GLY A 78 7.97 12.03 -2.28
C GLY A 78 6.46 11.87 -2.36
N ASN A 79 5.96 11.72 -3.58
CA ASN A 79 4.57 11.46 -3.89
C ASN A 79 4.29 9.99 -4.28
N TYR A 80 5.29 9.11 -4.23
CA TYR A 80 5.14 7.70 -4.55
C TYR A 80 4.90 6.88 -3.28
N LEU A 81 3.87 6.04 -3.26
CA LEU A 81 3.48 5.18 -2.15
C LEU A 81 3.56 3.71 -2.59
N THR A 82 4.21 2.90 -1.77
CA THR A 82 4.24 1.44 -1.90
C THR A 82 3.83 0.78 -0.59
N PHE A 83 3.04 -0.28 -0.66
CA PHE A 83 2.70 -1.12 0.49
C PHE A 83 2.28 -2.52 0.01
N SER A 84 2.30 -3.51 0.89
CA SER A 84 1.79 -4.85 0.62
C SER A 84 0.71 -5.24 1.62
N PHE A 85 -0.11 -6.22 1.31
CA PHE A 85 -1.08 -6.80 2.25
C PHE A 85 -1.45 -8.23 1.83
N ASP A 86 -1.83 -9.04 2.81
CA ASP A 86 -2.26 -10.41 2.54
C ASP A 86 -3.77 -10.48 2.30
N VAL A 87 -4.15 -11.18 1.23
CA VAL A 87 -5.53 -11.55 0.93
C VAL A 87 -5.75 -13.02 1.26
N SER A 88 -6.68 -13.31 2.18
CA SER A 88 -7.08 -14.68 2.48
C SER A 88 -8.16 -15.16 1.51
N ALA A 89 -7.80 -16.07 0.61
CA ALA A 89 -8.70 -16.65 -0.39
C ALA A 89 -8.76 -18.18 -0.22
N GLY A 90 -9.89 -18.70 0.28
CA GLY A 90 -10.12 -20.14 0.35
C GLY A 90 -9.09 -20.95 1.17
N GLY A 91 -8.46 -20.32 2.18
CA GLY A 91 -7.41 -20.94 2.99
C GLY A 91 -5.98 -20.74 2.48
N MET A 92 -5.79 -20.01 1.38
CA MET A 92 -4.49 -19.54 0.89
C MET A 92 -4.33 -18.04 1.17
N ALA A 93 -3.12 -17.61 1.52
CA ALA A 93 -2.78 -16.20 1.63
C ALA A 93 -2.09 -15.76 0.33
N ILE A 94 -2.61 -14.71 -0.31
CA ILE A 94 -2.06 -14.10 -1.51
C ILE A 94 -1.41 -12.79 -1.08
N ASP A 95 -0.11 -12.65 -1.31
CA ASP A 95 0.58 -11.38 -1.11
C ASP A 95 0.22 -10.42 -2.24
N VAL A 96 -0.36 -9.28 -1.88
CA VAL A 96 -0.76 -8.24 -2.81
C VAL A 96 0.11 -7.03 -2.57
N ALA A 97 0.92 -6.68 -3.56
CA ALA A 97 1.77 -5.49 -3.54
C ALA A 97 1.11 -4.35 -4.31
N VAL A 98 1.02 -3.17 -3.71
CA VAL A 98 0.45 -1.97 -4.31
C VAL A 98 1.53 -0.91 -4.42
N SER A 99 1.59 -0.26 -5.58
CA SER A 99 2.54 0.82 -5.84
C SER A 99 1.93 1.86 -6.76
N GLY A 100 2.08 3.13 -6.44
CA GLY A 100 1.51 4.21 -7.25
C GLY A 100 1.88 5.60 -6.79
N ASP A 101 1.45 6.58 -7.58
CA ASP A 101 1.68 7.99 -7.35
C ASP A 101 0.45 8.64 -6.72
N ILE A 102 0.70 9.59 -5.82
CA ILE A 102 -0.31 10.40 -5.15
C ILE A 102 -0.26 11.81 -5.74
N LEU A 103 -1.41 12.27 -6.20
CA LEU A 103 -1.63 13.58 -6.79
C LEU A 103 -2.69 14.29 -5.97
N GLY A 104 -2.25 14.96 -4.90
CA GLY A 104 -3.14 15.65 -3.96
C GLY A 104 -4.04 14.67 -3.19
N GLU A 105 -5.28 14.52 -3.65
CA GLU A 105 -6.29 13.64 -3.06
C GLU A 105 -6.59 12.41 -3.92
N GLU A 106 -5.86 12.22 -5.02
CA GLU A 106 -6.01 11.07 -5.91
C GLU A 106 -4.75 10.19 -5.81
N PHE A 107 -4.95 8.87 -5.80
CA PHE A 107 -3.91 7.86 -5.88
C PHE A 107 -4.12 7.10 -7.19
N SER A 108 -3.10 7.04 -8.02
CA SER A 108 -3.09 6.26 -9.26
C SER A 108 -1.96 5.28 -9.20
N GLY A 109 -2.29 3.99 -9.16
CA GLY A 109 -1.31 2.95 -8.99
C GLY A 109 -1.72 1.63 -9.62
N ASN A 110 -0.96 0.61 -9.26
CA ASN A 110 -1.19 -0.76 -9.70
C ASN A 110 -1.11 -1.67 -8.47
N MET A 111 -1.98 -2.66 -8.43
CA MET A 111 -1.93 -3.76 -7.47
C MET A 111 -1.44 -5.03 -8.17
N SER A 112 -0.49 -5.72 -7.57
CA SER A 112 0.11 -6.95 -8.07
C SER A 112 -0.31 -8.10 -7.16
N LEU A 113 -1.07 -9.04 -7.69
CA LEU A 113 -1.57 -10.21 -6.95
C LEU A 113 -0.60 -11.39 -7.14
N GLY A 114 0.66 -11.23 -6.72
CA GLY A 114 1.70 -12.27 -6.92
C GLY A 114 1.71 -12.84 -8.34
N ASP A 115 1.46 -14.15 -8.46
CA ASP A 115 1.44 -14.90 -9.73
C ASP A 115 0.21 -14.61 -10.63
N PHE A 116 -0.82 -13.94 -10.10
CA PHE A 116 -2.05 -13.62 -10.84
C PHE A 116 -1.93 -12.37 -11.72
N GLY A 117 -0.79 -11.66 -11.65
CA GLY A 117 -0.50 -10.48 -12.45
C GLY A 117 -0.84 -9.16 -11.75
N SER A 118 -0.73 -8.07 -12.51
CA SER A 118 -0.91 -6.70 -12.01
C SER A 118 -2.10 -6.01 -12.67
N TYR A 119 -2.84 -5.26 -11.87
CA TYR A 119 -4.09 -4.61 -12.26
C TYR A 119 -4.08 -3.13 -11.83
N PRO A 120 -4.73 -2.25 -12.61
CA PRO A 120 -4.82 -0.84 -12.24
C PRO A 120 -5.65 -0.67 -10.97
N LEU A 121 -5.18 0.21 -10.08
CA LEU A 121 -5.85 0.60 -8.85
C LEU A 121 -5.88 2.12 -8.77
N ASN A 122 -7.08 2.67 -8.67
CA ASN A 122 -7.29 4.10 -8.48
C ASN A 122 -7.92 4.31 -7.12
N ALA A 123 -7.42 5.26 -6.33
CA ALA A 123 -8.05 5.65 -5.08
C ALA A 123 -8.24 7.14 -4.98
N THR A 124 -9.22 7.55 -4.19
CA THR A 124 -9.49 8.94 -3.88
C THR A 124 -9.58 9.08 -2.37
N LYS A 125 -8.94 10.10 -1.81
CA LYS A 125 -9.02 10.42 -0.40
C LYS A 125 -10.47 10.78 -0.10
N SER A 126 -11.12 10.01 0.76
CA SER A 126 -12.48 10.35 1.17
C SER A 126 -12.39 11.66 1.97
N PRO A 127 -13.22 12.67 1.63
CA PRO A 127 -13.26 13.89 2.42
C PRO A 127 -13.74 13.52 3.82
N ASN A 128 -12.84 13.58 4.80
CA ASN A 128 -13.23 13.57 6.20
C ASN A 128 -14.01 14.88 6.43
N ARG A 129 -15.32 14.86 6.16
CA ARG A 129 -16.24 15.90 6.61
C ARG A 129 -16.33 15.79 8.12
N GLN A 130 -15.43 16.50 8.80
CA GLN A 130 -15.63 16.92 10.19
C GLN A 130 -16.79 17.92 10.28
#